data_AF-A0A6B0XZG7-F1
#
_entry.id   AF-A0A6B0XZG7-F1
#
_cell.length_a   1.000
_cell.length_b   1.000
_cell.length_c   1.000
_cell.angle_alpha   90.00
_cell.angle_beta   90.00
_cell.angle_gamma   90.00
#
_symmetry.space_group_name_H-M   'P 1'
#
loop_
_entity.id
_entity.type
_entity.pdbx_description
1 polymer ?
#
loop_
_entity_poly.entity_id
_entity_poly.type
_entity_poly.pdbx_seq_one_letter_code
_entity_poly.pdbx_strand_id
1 'polypeptide(L)'
;MNLVTRRHEDGRQVSEAVYSKCRKYRYSLTRVRDHDDRRLLYIMLNPSTATELANDPTIERCERRARMLGYGGFRVCNLFALRETDPLQLIRAPTPEGPDNTEQILAAIDWADDILCAWGIHGAHRRQGRSVLELLLASSKPVLALGVTGSGHPRHPLYVPYRSRPKPWREHAGRGQGGSWQSVPLR
;
A
#
# COMPACT_ATOMS: atom_id res chain seq x y z
N MET A 1 -21.47 1.53 9.06
CA MET A 1 -20.75 2.23 7.98
C MET A 1 -21.21 1.68 6.64
N ASN A 2 -21.35 2.50 5.58
CA ASN A 2 -21.77 2.04 4.25
C ASN A 2 -20.59 2.11 3.27
N LEU A 3 -19.80 1.04 3.23
CA LEU A 3 -18.77 0.81 2.22
C LEU A 3 -19.42 0.36 0.90
N VAL A 4 -18.74 0.62 -0.21
CA VAL A 4 -19.14 0.14 -1.54
C VAL A 4 -18.07 -0.82 -2.03
N THR A 5 -18.44 -2.09 -2.14
CA THR A 5 -17.58 -3.11 -2.75
C THR A 5 -17.94 -3.25 -4.22
N ARG A 6 -16.93 -3.16 -5.09
CA ARG A 6 -17.03 -3.51 -6.51
C ARG A 6 -16.22 -4.75 -6.77
N ARG A 7 -16.78 -5.69 -7.52
CA ARG A 7 -16.17 -6.98 -7.85
C ARG A 7 -16.25 -7.23 -9.34
N HIS A 8 -15.19 -7.81 -9.88
CA HIS A 8 -15.11 -8.29 -11.25
C HIS A 8 -14.41 -9.64 -11.29
N GLU A 9 -14.88 -10.54 -12.14
CA GLU A 9 -14.32 -11.86 -12.31
C GLU A 9 -13.97 -12.05 -13.79
N ASP A 10 -12.73 -12.46 -14.06
CA ASP A 10 -12.22 -12.76 -15.39
C ASP A 10 -11.44 -14.07 -15.35
N GLY A 11 -12.06 -15.13 -15.87
CA GLY A 11 -11.57 -16.50 -15.77
C GLY A 11 -11.39 -16.91 -14.31
N ARG A 12 -10.15 -17.22 -13.92
CA ARG A 12 -9.80 -17.59 -12.53
C ARG A 12 -9.47 -16.38 -11.64
N GLN A 13 -9.38 -15.18 -12.20
CA GLN A 13 -9.05 -14.00 -11.42
C GLN A 13 -10.31 -13.37 -10.83
N VAL A 14 -10.36 -13.26 -9.51
CA VAL A 14 -11.31 -12.43 -8.78
C VAL A 14 -10.63 -11.10 -8.42
N SER A 15 -11.29 -10.00 -8.77
CA SER A 15 -10.83 -8.64 -8.54
C SER A 15 -11.85 -7.88 -7.71
N GLU A 16 -11.42 -7.26 -6.62
CA GLU A 16 -12.31 -6.54 -5.70
C GLU A 16 -11.71 -5.20 -5.28
N ALA A 17 -12.54 -4.17 -5.21
CA ALA A 17 -12.17 -2.86 -4.69
C ALA A 17 -13.21 -2.36 -3.68
N VAL A 18 -12.73 -1.90 -2.52
CA VAL A 18 -13.58 -1.37 -1.44
C VAL A 18 -13.42 0.14 -1.39
N TYR A 19 -14.54 0.85 -1.50
CA TYR A 19 -14.60 2.31 -1.53
C TYR A 19 -15.48 2.87 -0.42
N SER A 20 -15.29 4.15 -0.10
CA SER A 20 -16.31 4.91 0.61
C SER A 20 -17.55 5.14 -0.28
N LYS A 21 -18.72 5.41 0.32
CA LYS A 21 -19.95 5.74 -0.42
C LYS A 21 -19.78 6.90 -1.42
N CYS A 22 -18.98 7.90 -1.06
CA CYS A 22 -18.68 9.04 -1.94
C CYS A 22 -17.61 8.75 -3.00
N ARG A 23 -17.00 7.56 -3.00
CA ARG A 23 -15.95 7.09 -3.93
C ARG A 23 -14.66 7.92 -3.95
N LYS A 24 -14.52 8.88 -3.02
CA LYS A 24 -13.27 9.64 -2.82
C LYS A 24 -12.17 8.78 -2.22
N TYR A 25 -12.54 7.82 -1.37
CA TYR A 25 -11.59 6.93 -0.72
C TYR A 25 -11.67 5.53 -1.34
N ARG A 26 -10.52 4.92 -1.62
CA ARG A 26 -10.38 3.48 -1.93
C ARG A 26 -9.53 2.85 -0.83
N TYR A 27 -10.16 2.02 -0.02
CA TYR A 27 -9.51 1.43 1.15
C TYR A 27 -8.70 0.20 0.80
N SER A 28 -9.17 -0.60 -0.16
CA SER A 28 -8.44 -1.76 -0.63
C SER A 28 -8.67 -2.03 -2.12
N LEU A 29 -7.68 -2.68 -2.72
CA LEU A 29 -7.75 -3.27 -4.05
C LEU A 29 -7.13 -4.67 -4.00
N THR A 30 -7.92 -5.69 -4.31
CA THR A 30 -7.53 -7.10 -4.20
C THR A 30 -7.57 -7.76 -5.57
N ARG A 31 -6.61 -8.65 -5.83
CA ARG A 31 -6.62 -9.63 -6.92
C ARG A 31 -6.30 -10.99 -6.34
N VAL A 32 -7.12 -11.99 -6.63
CA VAL A 32 -6.87 -13.38 -6.27
C VAL A 32 -7.03 -14.24 -7.51
N ARG A 33 -6.10 -15.15 -7.75
CA ARG A 33 -6.15 -16.16 -8.83
C ARG A 33 -6.12 -17.58 -8.27
N ASP A 34 -5.42 -17.77 -7.17
CA ASP A 34 -5.35 -19.03 -6.44
C ASP A 34 -5.61 -18.75 -4.96
N HIS A 35 -6.60 -19.44 -4.40
CA HIS A 35 -7.04 -19.23 -3.01
C HIS A 35 -6.29 -20.11 -2.02
N ASP A 36 -5.63 -21.17 -2.48
CA ASP A 36 -4.89 -22.12 -1.64
C ASP A 36 -3.45 -21.67 -1.41
N ASP A 37 -2.98 -20.73 -2.23
CA ASP A 37 -1.65 -20.14 -2.15
C ASP A 37 -1.57 -18.97 -1.14
N ARG A 38 -0.33 -18.64 -0.78
CA ARG A 38 -0.02 -17.51 0.11
C ARG A 38 -0.49 -16.18 -0.48
N ARG A 39 -0.79 -15.22 0.40
CA ARG A 39 -1.35 -13.90 0.06
C ARG A 39 -0.43 -12.76 0.50
N LEU A 40 -0.22 -11.80 -0.39
CA LEU A 40 0.65 -10.64 -0.16
C LEU A 40 -0.15 -9.35 0.06
N LEU A 41 0.06 -8.68 1.20
CA LEU A 41 -0.44 -7.33 1.40
C LEU A 41 0.63 -6.31 1.02
N TYR A 42 0.31 -5.38 0.13
CA TYR A 42 1.08 -4.17 -0.08
C TYR A 42 0.50 -3.04 0.78
N ILE A 43 1.37 -2.32 1.50
CA ILE A 43 1.02 -1.03 2.13
C ILE A 43 1.75 0.09 1.36
N MET A 44 0.98 0.92 0.68
CA MET A 44 1.48 1.95 -0.24
C MET A 44 1.08 3.36 0.23
N LEU A 45 1.44 4.41 -0.53
CA LEU A 45 1.18 5.78 -0.09
C LEU A 45 -0.31 6.13 -0.19
N ASN A 46 -0.86 6.12 -1.40
CA ASN A 46 -2.25 6.45 -1.67
C ASN A 46 -2.74 5.80 -2.98
N PRO A 47 -4.05 5.53 -3.10
CA PRO A 47 -4.67 5.06 -4.33
C PRO A 47 -4.51 6.04 -5.50
N SER A 48 -4.18 5.50 -6.67
CA SER A 48 -4.26 6.19 -7.96
C SER A 48 -5.49 5.72 -8.76
N THR A 49 -5.35 5.51 -10.07
CA THR A 49 -6.46 5.30 -11.01
C THR A 49 -6.97 3.85 -11.10
N ALA A 50 -6.24 2.85 -10.60
CA ALA A 50 -6.69 1.46 -10.68
C ALA A 50 -8.09 1.22 -10.07
N THR A 51 -8.84 0.30 -10.67
CA THR A 51 -10.16 -0.14 -10.22
C THR A 51 -10.20 -1.66 -10.17
N GLU A 52 -11.32 -2.25 -9.79
CA GLU A 52 -11.59 -3.67 -9.94
C GLU A 52 -11.54 -4.16 -11.39
N LEU A 53 -11.67 -3.27 -12.38
CA LEU A 53 -11.67 -3.60 -13.81
C LEU A 53 -10.31 -3.42 -14.48
N ALA A 54 -9.50 -2.48 -13.99
CA ALA A 54 -8.26 -2.08 -14.67
C ALA A 54 -7.12 -1.80 -13.70
N ASN A 55 -5.92 -2.22 -14.09
CA ASN A 55 -4.68 -1.87 -13.40
C ASN A 55 -4.17 -0.50 -13.86
N ASP A 56 -3.55 0.23 -12.94
CA ASP A 56 -2.62 1.31 -13.27
C ASP A 56 -1.17 0.74 -13.30
N PRO A 57 -0.14 1.50 -13.72
CA PRO A 57 1.23 0.98 -13.81
C PRO A 57 1.78 0.43 -12.49
N THR A 58 1.32 0.96 -11.36
CA THR A 58 1.73 0.52 -10.03
C THR A 58 1.12 -0.83 -9.70
N ILE A 59 -0.19 -0.97 -9.89
CA ILE A 59 -0.91 -2.22 -9.62
C ILE A 59 -0.46 -3.33 -10.57
N GLU A 60 -0.21 -3.03 -11.84
CA GLU A 60 0.36 -3.99 -12.79
C GLU A 60 1.72 -4.53 -12.31
N ARG A 61 2.56 -3.63 -11.76
CA ARG A 61 3.86 -4.02 -11.21
C ARG A 61 3.74 -4.83 -9.92
N CYS A 62 2.79 -4.51 -9.06
CA CYS A 62 2.48 -5.29 -7.86
C CYS A 62 1.96 -6.68 -8.21
N GLU A 63 1.07 -6.79 -9.20
CA GLU A 63 0.54 -8.06 -9.69
C GLU A 63 1.66 -8.95 -10.25
N ARG A 64 2.46 -8.42 -11.18
CA ARG A 64 3.57 -9.19 -11.76
C ARG A 64 4.54 -9.65 -10.68
N ARG A 65 4.87 -8.79 -9.71
CA ARG A 65 5.78 -9.13 -8.61
C ARG A 65 5.19 -10.20 -7.69
N ALA A 66 3.91 -10.11 -7.32
CA ALA A 66 3.24 -11.12 -6.49
C ALA A 66 3.30 -12.49 -7.17
N ARG A 67 3.01 -12.55 -8.48
CA ARG A 67 3.11 -13.78 -9.28
C ARG A 67 4.53 -14.34 -9.33
N MET A 68 5.53 -13.50 -9.57
CA MET A 68 6.95 -13.91 -9.61
C MET A 68 7.49 -14.41 -8.25
N LEU A 69 6.81 -14.08 -7.16
CA LEU A 69 7.13 -14.53 -5.81
C LEU A 69 6.28 -15.72 -5.36
N GLY A 70 5.36 -16.21 -6.20
CA GLY A 70 4.53 -17.38 -5.92
C GLY A 70 3.34 -17.11 -4.99
N TYR A 71 2.81 -15.88 -4.96
CA TYR A 71 1.57 -15.60 -4.23
C TYR A 71 0.34 -15.81 -5.13
N GLY A 72 -0.69 -16.45 -4.60
CA GLY A 72 -1.97 -16.70 -5.27
C GLY A 72 -2.88 -15.49 -5.33
N GLY A 73 -2.62 -14.50 -4.46
CA GLY A 73 -3.31 -13.22 -4.48
C GLY A 73 -2.52 -12.10 -3.81
N PHE A 74 -2.91 -10.87 -4.12
CA PHE A 74 -2.43 -9.70 -3.41
C PHE A 74 -3.56 -8.72 -3.09
N ARG A 75 -3.35 -7.94 -2.04
CA ARG A 75 -4.19 -6.82 -1.65
C ARG A 75 -3.32 -5.58 -1.51
N VAL A 76 -3.82 -4.44 -1.94
CA VAL A 76 -3.19 -3.13 -1.74
C VAL A 76 -4.05 -2.32 -0.81
N CYS A 77 -3.49 -1.96 0.33
CA CYS A 77 -3.99 -0.88 1.19
C CYS A 77 -2.98 0.27 1.19
N ASN A 78 -3.40 1.43 1.68
CA ASN A 78 -2.60 2.63 1.61
C ASN A 78 -2.57 3.35 2.95
N LEU A 79 -1.48 4.08 3.21
CA LEU A 79 -1.39 5.00 4.35
C LEU A 79 -2.54 6.00 4.33
N PHE A 80 -2.87 6.50 3.13
CA PHE A 80 -3.96 7.43 2.88
C PHE A 80 -4.94 6.83 1.87
N ALA A 81 -6.22 6.70 2.19
CA ALA A 81 -7.19 6.09 1.27
C ALA A 81 -7.67 7.06 0.17
N LEU A 82 -7.35 8.36 0.25
CA LEU A 82 -7.79 9.33 -0.74
C LEU A 82 -7.24 8.98 -2.12
N ARG A 83 -8.14 8.84 -3.09
CA ARG A 83 -7.79 8.58 -4.50
C ARG A 83 -7.29 9.87 -5.14
N GLU A 84 -6.00 9.94 -5.37
CA GLU A 84 -5.33 11.13 -5.88
C GLU A 84 -4.05 10.71 -6.63
N THR A 85 -3.77 11.36 -7.76
CA THR A 85 -2.55 11.12 -8.54
C THR A 85 -1.41 12.05 -8.15
N ASP A 86 -1.71 13.22 -7.60
CA ASP A 86 -0.74 14.22 -7.18
C ASP A 86 -0.48 14.16 -5.65
N PRO A 87 0.72 13.73 -5.21
CA PRO A 87 1.09 13.72 -3.80
C PRO A 87 0.97 15.08 -3.11
N LEU A 88 1.09 16.20 -3.83
CA LEU A 88 0.91 17.53 -3.25
C LEU A 88 -0.56 17.80 -2.89
N GLN A 89 -1.50 17.34 -3.72
CA GLN A 89 -2.93 17.45 -3.40
C GLN A 89 -3.32 16.53 -2.25
N LEU A 90 -2.72 15.33 -2.19
CA LEU A 90 -2.88 14.41 -1.07
C LEU A 90 -2.47 15.07 0.26
N ILE A 91 -1.30 15.71 0.30
CA ILE A 91 -0.75 16.38 1.48
C ILE A 91 -1.61 17.58 1.92
N ARG A 92 -2.29 18.24 0.98
CA ARG A 92 -3.17 19.38 1.25
C ARG A 92 -4.57 18.96 1.70
N ALA A 93 -4.96 17.71 1.46
CA ALA A 93 -6.29 17.25 1.84
C ALA A 93 -6.43 17.24 3.38
N PRO A 94 -7.62 17.59 3.91
CA PRO A 94 -7.84 17.65 5.35
C PRO A 94 -7.96 16.27 6.02
N THR A 95 -8.47 15.27 5.30
CA THR A 95 -8.71 13.90 5.80
C THR A 95 -8.23 12.83 4.81
N PRO A 96 -6.95 12.86 4.38
CA PRO A 96 -6.44 11.97 3.33
C PRO A 96 -6.48 10.49 3.71
N GLU A 97 -6.46 10.19 5.01
CA GLU A 97 -6.59 8.83 5.54
C GLU A 97 -7.94 8.22 5.15
N GLY A 98 -9.03 8.98 5.26
CA GLY A 98 -10.40 8.46 5.16
C GLY A 98 -10.87 7.78 6.46
N PRO A 99 -12.17 7.83 6.78
CA PRO A 99 -12.70 7.42 8.09
C PRO A 99 -12.56 5.92 8.39
N ASP A 100 -12.61 5.05 7.37
CA ASP A 100 -12.62 3.59 7.56
C ASP A 100 -11.24 2.95 7.30
N ASN A 101 -10.18 3.75 7.09
CA ASN A 101 -8.91 3.23 6.56
C ASN A 101 -8.18 2.31 7.53
N THR A 102 -8.15 2.66 8.82
CA THR A 102 -7.49 1.84 9.84
C THR A 102 -8.15 0.46 9.95
N GLU A 103 -9.49 0.40 9.96
CA GLU A 103 -10.24 -0.86 10.00
C GLU A 103 -9.94 -1.73 8.77
N GLN A 104 -9.86 -1.11 7.59
CA GLN A 104 -9.56 -1.82 6.34
C GLN A 104 -8.11 -2.31 6.28
N ILE A 105 -7.15 -1.57 6.87
CA ILE A 105 -5.77 -2.03 7.03
C ILE A 105 -5.71 -3.23 7.98
N LEU A 106 -6.40 -3.19 9.12
CA LEU A 106 -6.44 -4.31 10.07
C LEU A 106 -7.03 -5.57 9.41
N ALA A 107 -8.17 -5.45 8.74
CA ALA A 107 -8.77 -6.56 8.00
C ALA A 107 -7.86 -7.10 6.88
N ALA A 108 -7.02 -6.25 6.27
CA ALA A 108 -6.04 -6.67 5.28
C ALA A 108 -4.83 -7.39 5.88
N ILE A 109 -4.37 -6.99 7.07
CA ILE A 109 -3.30 -7.66 7.83
C ILE A 109 -3.75 -9.09 8.16
N ASP A 110 -4.97 -9.26 8.67
CA ASP A 110 -5.51 -10.58 9.02
C ASP A 110 -5.63 -11.49 7.78
N TRP A 111 -6.00 -10.91 6.64
CA TRP A 111 -6.13 -11.62 5.37
C TRP A 111 -4.78 -12.05 4.78
N ALA A 112 -3.66 -11.40 5.09
CA ALA A 112 -2.39 -11.65 4.39
C ALA A 112 -1.46 -12.61 5.14
N ASP A 113 -0.55 -13.24 4.40
CA ASP A 113 0.53 -14.07 4.95
C ASP A 113 1.83 -13.28 5.11
N ASP A 114 2.12 -12.39 4.16
CA ASP A 114 3.26 -11.46 4.21
C ASP A 114 2.81 -10.03 3.92
N ILE A 115 3.53 -9.05 4.47
CA ILE A 115 3.26 -7.63 4.29
C ILE A 115 4.48 -6.96 3.64
N LEU A 116 4.28 -6.28 2.52
CA LEU A 116 5.29 -5.49 1.82
C LEU A 116 4.98 -4.00 1.93
N CYS A 117 5.79 -3.28 2.69
CA CYS A 117 5.73 -1.82 2.80
C CYS A 117 6.38 -1.18 1.57
N ALA A 118 5.76 -0.14 1.02
CA ALA A 118 6.21 0.50 -0.23
C ALA A 118 5.73 1.96 -0.42
N TRP A 119 5.55 2.72 0.66
CA TRP A 119 4.95 4.07 0.65
C TRP A 119 5.89 5.24 0.36
N GLY A 120 7.21 5.02 0.29
CA GLY A 120 8.18 6.07 -0.03
C GLY A 120 8.28 7.19 1.02
N ILE A 121 8.96 8.27 0.66
CA ILE A 121 9.31 9.35 1.61
C ILE A 121 8.10 10.09 2.19
N HIS A 122 7.00 10.16 1.45
CA HIS A 122 5.81 10.90 1.87
C HIS A 122 5.01 10.18 2.96
N GLY A 123 5.37 8.94 3.33
CA GLY A 123 4.78 8.29 4.50
C GLY A 123 5.10 8.99 5.82
N ALA A 124 6.12 9.88 5.87
CA ALA A 124 6.38 10.72 7.03
C ALA A 124 5.27 11.76 7.29
N HIS A 125 4.47 12.10 6.26
CA HIS A 125 3.38 13.06 6.39
C HIS A 125 2.40 12.61 7.48
N ARG A 126 2.09 13.51 8.42
CA ARG A 126 1.19 13.27 9.57
C ARG A 126 1.61 12.08 10.45
N ARG A 127 2.87 11.65 10.36
CA ARG A 127 3.41 10.42 10.96
C ARG A 127 2.66 9.15 10.53
N GLN A 128 1.92 9.18 9.43
CA GLN A 128 1.01 8.10 9.07
C GLN A 128 1.74 6.78 8.78
N GLY A 129 2.90 6.84 8.13
CA GLY A 129 3.74 5.66 7.88
C GLY A 129 4.21 5.00 9.18
N ARG A 130 4.53 5.80 10.21
CA ARG A 130 4.90 5.29 11.52
C ARG A 130 3.69 4.67 12.24
N SER A 131 2.56 5.39 12.29
CA SER A 131 1.33 4.88 12.92
C SER A 131 0.88 3.56 12.30
N VAL A 132 0.91 3.44 10.97
CA VAL A 132 0.57 2.19 10.29
C VAL A 132 1.62 1.13 10.57
N LEU A 133 2.92 1.44 10.53
CA LEU A 133 3.97 0.47 10.86
C LEU A 133 3.82 -0.11 12.27
N GLU A 134 3.43 0.69 13.25
CA GLU A 134 3.14 0.23 14.61
C GLU A 134 2.02 -0.83 14.61
N LEU A 135 0.96 -0.65 13.80
CA LEU A 135 -0.09 -1.68 13.60
C LEU A 135 0.48 -2.95 12.92
N LEU A 136 1.33 -2.79 11.89
CA LEU A 136 1.93 -3.94 11.19
C LEU A 136 2.85 -4.75 12.12
N LEU A 137 3.64 -4.08 12.95
CA LEU A 137 4.58 -4.72 13.89
C LEU A 137 3.88 -5.33 15.11
N ALA A 138 2.70 -4.84 15.47
CA ALA A 138 1.84 -5.48 16.46
C ALA A 138 1.23 -6.78 15.93
N SER A 139 1.18 -6.96 14.60
CA SER A 139 0.80 -8.23 13.99
C SER A 139 1.95 -9.23 14.05
N SER A 140 1.64 -10.53 14.09
CA SER A 140 2.64 -11.60 14.00
C SER A 140 3.08 -11.88 12.55
N LYS A 141 2.73 -11.02 11.59
CA LYS A 141 3.00 -11.22 10.16
C LYS A 141 4.40 -10.69 9.78
N PRO A 142 5.12 -11.33 8.84
CA PRO A 142 6.36 -10.79 8.31
C PRO A 142 6.16 -9.42 7.65
N VAL A 143 6.86 -8.41 8.14
CA VAL A 143 6.91 -7.06 7.56
C VAL A 143 8.18 -6.92 6.72
N LEU A 144 7.99 -6.63 5.44
CA LEU A 144 9.02 -6.67 4.41
C LEU A 144 9.12 -5.34 3.64
N ALA A 145 10.26 -5.10 3.03
CA ALA A 145 10.44 -4.04 2.03
C ALA A 145 11.35 -4.50 0.88
N LEU A 146 11.22 -3.89 -0.29
CA LEU A 146 12.12 -4.15 -1.44
C LEU A 146 13.45 -3.40 -1.36
N GLY A 147 13.59 -2.55 -0.35
CA GLY A 147 14.69 -1.62 -0.14
C GLY A 147 14.18 -0.33 0.48
N VAL A 148 15.10 0.48 1.00
CA VAL A 148 14.78 1.74 1.66
C VAL A 148 15.43 2.94 0.96
N THR A 149 14.85 4.12 1.13
CA THR A 149 15.45 5.40 0.74
C THR A 149 16.62 5.75 1.67
N GLY A 150 17.37 6.82 1.35
CA GLY A 150 18.41 7.32 2.25
C GLY A 150 17.88 7.73 3.62
N SER A 151 16.61 8.16 3.68
CA SER A 151 15.87 8.47 4.91
C SER A 151 15.18 7.26 5.56
N GLY A 152 15.42 6.03 5.09
CA GLY A 152 14.90 4.81 5.72
C GLY A 152 13.47 4.41 5.34
N HIS A 153 12.79 5.14 4.45
CA HIS A 153 11.43 4.82 4.04
C HIS A 153 11.40 3.70 2.98
N PRO A 154 10.39 2.82 2.97
CA PRO A 154 10.32 1.71 2.04
C PRO A 154 10.08 2.20 0.60
N ARG A 155 10.90 1.75 -0.34
CA ARG A 155 10.83 2.22 -1.74
C ARG A 155 9.56 1.76 -2.45
N HIS A 156 9.00 2.67 -3.25
CA HIS A 156 7.86 2.38 -4.11
C HIS A 156 8.21 1.31 -5.17
N PRO A 157 7.33 0.35 -5.49
CA PRO A 157 7.68 -0.81 -6.33
C PRO A 157 8.12 -0.42 -7.74
N LEU A 158 7.55 0.64 -8.33
CA LEU A 158 7.90 1.17 -9.67
C LEU A 158 9.40 1.36 -9.86
N TYR A 159 10.11 1.79 -8.82
CA TYR A 159 11.52 2.15 -8.91
C TYR A 159 12.47 1.04 -8.46
N VAL A 160 11.97 -0.18 -8.22
CA VAL A 160 12.77 -1.30 -7.73
C VAL A 160 12.75 -2.49 -8.70
N PRO A 161 13.90 -2.94 -9.25
CA PRO A 161 13.97 -4.05 -10.22
C PRO A 161 13.31 -5.34 -9.74
N TYR A 162 12.77 -6.16 -10.65
CA TYR A 162 12.13 -7.44 -10.30
C TYR A 162 13.07 -8.45 -9.63
N ARG A 163 14.38 -8.42 -9.96
CA ARG A 163 15.40 -9.25 -9.29
C ARG A 163 15.55 -8.97 -7.80
N SER A 164 15.11 -7.80 -7.32
CA SER A 164 15.18 -7.45 -5.90
C SER A 164 14.14 -8.26 -5.14
N ARG A 165 14.60 -9.07 -4.18
CA ARG A 165 13.74 -9.84 -3.30
C ARG A 165 13.31 -9.01 -2.08
N PRO A 166 12.07 -9.17 -1.58
CA PRO A 166 11.66 -8.60 -0.30
C PRO A 166 12.61 -9.03 0.82
N LYS A 167 12.90 -8.13 1.76
CA LYS A 167 13.69 -8.40 2.96
C LYS A 167 12.92 -7.95 4.19
N PRO A 168 13.11 -8.60 5.36
CA PRO A 168 12.58 -8.11 6.62
C PRO A 168 12.91 -6.64 6.81
N TRP A 169 11.89 -5.86 7.15
CA TRP A 169 12.02 -4.43 7.35
C TRP A 169 11.47 -4.02 8.71
N ARG A 170 12.25 -3.19 9.39
CA ARG A 170 11.86 -2.48 10.61
C ARG A 170 12.36 -1.05 10.45
N GLU A 171 11.54 -0.08 10.83
CA GLU A 171 12.01 1.29 10.91
C GLU A 171 13.17 1.32 11.92
N HIS A 172 14.33 1.79 11.48
CA HIS A 172 15.42 2.02 12.40
C HIS A 172 15.09 3.30 13.15
N ALA A 173 15.18 3.27 14.48
CA ALA A 173 15.09 4.46 15.32
C ALA A 173 16.31 5.38 15.05
N GLY A 174 16.34 6.01 13.88
CA GLY A 174 17.30 7.05 13.53
C GLY A 174 16.85 8.35 14.18
N ARG A 175 17.71 8.91 15.04
CA ARG A 175 17.55 10.15 15.81
C ARG A 175 16.77 11.20 15.02
N GLY A 176 15.70 11.71 15.62
CA GLY A 176 14.99 12.86 15.10
C GLY A 176 15.99 13.99 14.85
N GLN A 177 16.07 14.41 13.59
CA GLN A 177 16.52 15.75 13.25
C GLN A 177 15.44 16.34 12.37
N GLY A 178 14.83 17.41 12.87
CA GLY A 178 13.95 18.27 12.09
C GLY A 178 14.74 18.84 10.93
N GLY A 179 14.66 18.17 9.78
CA GLY A 179 15.12 18.72 8.52
C GLY A 179 14.08 19.68 7.98
N SER A 180 14.42 20.97 8.01
CA SER A 180 13.76 22.05 7.28
C SER A 180 13.39 21.58 5.85
N TRP A 181 12.10 21.62 5.55
CA TRP A 181 11.53 21.19 4.26
C TRP A 181 11.62 22.31 3.23
N GLN A 182 12.80 22.52 2.65
CA GLN A 182 12.89 23.20 1.35
C GLN A 182 13.95 22.49 0.51
N SER A 183 13.58 22.19 -0.74
CA SER A 183 14.42 21.66 -1.84
C SER A 183 14.79 20.17 -1.82
N VAL A 184 13.88 19.33 -2.33
CA VAL A 184 14.30 18.17 -3.14
C VAL A 184 13.56 18.27 -4.48
N PRO A 185 14.24 18.41 -5.63
CA PRO A 185 13.58 18.49 -6.92
C PRO A 185 13.03 17.12 -7.31
N LEU A 186 11.79 17.13 -7.79
CA LEU A 186 11.17 16.00 -8.47
C LEU A 186 11.88 15.80 -9.81
N ARG A 187 12.45 14.62 -10.03
CA ARG A 187 12.70 14.09 -11.38
C ARG A 187 11.68 13.01 -11.65
#